data_AF-A0A969YZB2-F1
#
_entry.id   AF-A0A969YZB2-F1
#
_cell.length_a   1.000
_cell.length_b   1.000
_cell.length_c   1.000
_cell.angle_alpha   90.00
_cell.angle_beta   90.00
_cell.angle_gamma   90.00
#
_symmetry.space_group_name_H-M   'P 1'
#
loop_
_entity.id
_entity.type
_entity.pdbx_description
1 polymer ?
#
loop_
_entity_poly.entity_id
_entity_poly.type
_entity_poly.pdbx_seq_one_letter_code
_entity_poly.pdbx_strand_id
1 'polypeptide(L)'
;MKKTTALLLSFIMLCFLIFSPPVLANETKFIVVAGGGQNTLALDSDGNVWGWGYNQYGQIGDGTTKTRPYRVMAKGLPFITQIAAGGMSSFAIDQEGNVWTWGNNSEGQLGDGTTNNRFLPAKIEGLSGITSLSAGQSHVLAIKDDGTVLSWGTNSSGMLGYDTGGNCVPTPTVIPSLSDVSDISGGLYYSAAIKNDGTAWAWGENICGQLGDGTTTDKNIPTQVEGLTDLKKIE
;
A
#
# COMPACT_ATOMS: atom_id res chain seq x y z
N MET A 1 49.21 64.15 40.86
CA MET A 1 49.37 65.43 40.15
C MET A 1 49.16 65.16 38.66
N LYS A 2 48.08 65.72 38.05
CA LYS A 2 47.66 65.68 36.62
C LYS A 2 47.27 64.29 36.05
N LYS A 3 45.97 63.93 35.98
CA LYS A 3 44.92 64.21 34.96
C LYS A 3 45.28 63.79 33.53
N THR A 4 44.57 62.78 32.99
CA THR A 4 43.95 62.82 31.65
C THR A 4 42.68 61.95 31.60
N THR A 5 41.65 62.54 31.01
CA THR A 5 40.28 62.07 30.79
C THR A 5 40.10 61.71 29.31
N ALA A 6 39.35 60.66 28.96
CA ALA A 6 38.47 60.52 27.77
C ALA A 6 38.12 59.02 27.57
N LEU A 7 36.87 58.58 27.82
CA LEU A 7 35.70 58.59 26.92
C LEU A 7 35.70 57.44 25.89
N LEU A 8 34.84 56.44 26.10
CA LEU A 8 33.99 55.91 25.03
C LEU A 8 32.75 55.19 25.62
N LEU A 9 31.66 55.95 25.79
CA LEU A 9 30.31 55.39 25.72
C LEU A 9 29.99 55.25 24.23
N SER A 10 29.99 54.02 23.71
CA SER A 10 29.32 53.70 22.44
C SER A 10 29.08 52.18 22.32
N PHE A 11 28.20 51.62 23.15
CA PHE A 11 27.52 50.37 22.79
C PHE A 11 26.41 50.73 21.80
N ILE A 12 26.83 50.98 20.56
CA ILE A 12 25.95 51.23 19.43
C ILE A 12 25.23 49.92 19.10
N MET A 13 23.92 49.96 19.32
CA MET A 13 22.89 49.38 18.48
C MET A 13 23.34 49.20 17.01
N LEU A 14 23.83 48.01 16.62
CA LEU A 14 23.76 47.51 15.25
C LEU A 14 24.21 46.04 15.16
N CYS A 15 23.26 45.11 15.18
CA CYS A 15 23.30 43.84 14.43
C CYS A 15 21.97 43.09 14.62
N PHE A 16 20.87 43.76 14.30
CA PHE A 16 19.70 43.08 13.72
C PHE A 16 19.88 43.22 12.20
N LEU A 17 19.63 42.15 11.43
CA LEU A 17 20.09 41.86 10.05
C LEU A 17 21.52 41.27 10.10
N ILE A 18 21.77 39.97 10.02
CA ILE A 18 21.42 39.00 8.97
C ILE A 18 21.54 37.58 9.58
N PHE A 19 20.47 37.10 10.17
CA PHE A 19 20.16 35.67 10.10
C PHE A 19 18.74 35.64 9.55
N SER A 20 18.63 35.65 8.22
CA SER A 20 17.52 34.89 7.65
C SER A 20 17.62 33.51 8.29
N PRO A 21 16.55 32.98 8.92
CA PRO A 21 16.59 31.58 9.31
C PRO A 21 17.05 30.79 8.09
N PRO A 22 18.00 29.84 8.23
CA PRO A 22 18.30 28.96 7.12
C PRO A 22 16.97 28.47 6.60
N VAL A 23 16.71 28.62 5.30
CA VAL A 23 15.54 28.02 4.66
C VAL A 23 15.62 26.57 5.06
N LEU A 24 14.77 26.14 6.00
CA LEU A 24 14.72 24.76 6.44
C LEU A 24 14.53 23.97 5.15
N ALA A 25 15.44 23.04 4.87
CA ALA A 25 15.30 22.11 3.77
C ALA A 25 13.84 21.62 3.81
N ASN A 26 13.12 21.76 2.68
CA ASN A 26 11.71 21.44 2.58
C ASN A 26 11.43 20.12 3.31
N GLU A 27 10.77 20.17 4.47
CA GLU A 27 10.60 18.97 5.30
C GLU A 27 9.79 17.96 4.49
N THR A 28 10.31 16.73 4.33
CA THR A 28 9.57 15.66 3.65
C THR A 28 8.28 15.40 4.41
N LYS A 29 7.15 15.74 3.80
CA LYS A 29 5.83 15.54 4.40
C LYS A 29 5.26 14.19 3.98
N PHE A 30 5.22 13.24 4.90
CA PHE A 30 4.56 11.96 4.69
C PHE A 30 3.04 12.10 4.80
N ILE A 31 2.30 11.50 3.86
CA ILE A 31 0.84 11.61 3.75
C ILE A 31 0.12 10.28 3.95
N VAL A 32 0.78 9.14 3.69
CA VAL A 32 0.22 7.80 3.86
C VAL A 32 1.28 6.85 4.41
N VAL A 33 0.85 5.88 5.22
CA VAL A 33 1.67 4.75 5.68
C VAL A 33 0.91 3.46 5.43
N ALA A 34 1.60 2.43 4.96
CA ALA A 34 1.05 1.08 4.81
C ALA A 34 1.94 0.07 5.54
N GLY A 35 1.34 -0.73 6.42
CA GLY A 35 2.03 -1.80 7.14
C GLY A 35 1.96 -3.11 6.37
N GLY A 36 3.11 -3.69 6.04
CA GLY A 36 3.21 -5.08 5.61
C GLY A 36 3.40 -6.01 6.80
N GLY A 37 3.68 -7.29 6.54
CA GLY A 37 3.90 -8.27 7.61
C GLY A 37 5.11 -7.95 8.49
N GLN A 38 6.22 -7.52 7.88
CA GLN A 38 7.47 -7.17 8.60
C GLN A 38 8.20 -5.95 8.01
N ASN A 39 7.56 -5.22 7.11
CA ASN A 39 8.04 -3.99 6.52
C ASN A 39 6.95 -2.92 6.61
N THR A 40 7.35 -1.68 6.40
CA THR A 40 6.44 -0.54 6.32
C THR A 40 6.79 0.29 5.12
N LEU A 41 5.76 0.79 4.43
CA LEU A 41 5.87 1.76 3.36
C LEU A 41 5.32 3.11 3.83
N ALA A 42 5.86 4.20 3.31
CA ALA A 42 5.29 5.53 3.44
C ALA A 42 5.36 6.28 2.12
N LEU A 43 4.32 7.05 1.83
CA LEU A 43 4.23 7.94 0.69
C LEU A 43 4.39 9.38 1.16
N ASP A 44 5.25 10.15 0.51
CA ASP A 44 5.36 11.59 0.75
C ASP A 44 4.52 12.43 -0.22
N SER A 45 4.38 13.72 0.09
CA SER A 45 3.61 14.67 -0.71
C SER A 45 4.19 14.94 -2.10
N ASP A 46 5.44 14.54 -2.33
CA ASP A 46 6.14 14.68 -3.61
C ASP A 46 6.01 13.40 -4.47
N GLY A 47 5.21 12.43 -4.01
CA GLY A 47 4.92 11.19 -4.72
C GLY A 47 6.00 10.13 -4.59
N ASN A 48 6.97 10.28 -3.67
CA ASN A 48 8.01 9.27 -3.45
C ASN A 48 7.58 8.24 -2.42
N VAL A 49 7.91 6.98 -2.69
CA VAL A 49 7.68 5.86 -1.78
C VAL A 49 8.96 5.53 -1.02
N TRP A 50 8.80 5.38 0.28
CA TRP A 50 9.86 5.04 1.23
C TRP A 50 9.52 3.74 1.93
N GLY A 51 10.51 2.90 2.19
CA GLY A 51 10.34 1.63 2.90
C GLY A 51 11.38 1.41 3.99
N TRP A 52 11.00 0.64 5.02
CA TRP A 52 11.90 0.14 6.05
C TRP A 52 11.41 -1.19 6.61
N GLY A 53 12.24 -1.84 7.43
CA GLY A 53 12.00 -3.14 8.03
C GLY A 53 12.70 -4.28 7.29
N TYR A 54 12.11 -5.47 7.37
CA TYR A 54 12.60 -6.69 6.74
C TYR A 54 12.55 -6.57 5.21
N ASN A 55 13.58 -7.08 4.53
CA ASN A 55 13.76 -6.84 3.09
C ASN A 55 14.34 -8.04 2.33
N GLN A 56 14.27 -9.27 2.84
CA GLN A 56 14.94 -10.41 2.19
C GLN A 56 14.37 -10.74 0.80
N TYR A 57 13.16 -10.27 0.49
CA TYR A 57 12.52 -10.43 -0.81
C TYR A 57 12.53 -9.14 -1.64
N GLY A 58 13.17 -8.09 -1.14
CA GLY A 58 13.25 -6.79 -1.80
C GLY A 58 12.02 -5.90 -1.65
N GLN A 59 11.15 -6.18 -0.67
CA GLN A 59 9.91 -5.42 -0.40
C GLN A 59 10.11 -3.93 -0.06
N ILE A 60 11.35 -3.45 0.11
CA ILE A 60 11.64 -2.02 0.22
C ILE A 60 11.77 -1.35 -1.16
N GLY A 61 12.11 -2.11 -2.21
CA GLY A 61 12.22 -1.58 -3.57
C GLY A 61 13.49 -0.77 -3.85
N ASP A 62 14.53 -0.90 -3.01
CA ASP A 62 15.80 -0.18 -3.16
C ASP A 62 16.85 -0.91 -4.03
N GLY A 63 16.47 -2.06 -4.60
CA GLY A 63 17.33 -2.95 -5.39
C GLY A 63 18.18 -3.90 -4.56
N THR A 64 17.94 -3.99 -3.26
CA THR A 64 18.71 -4.85 -2.35
C THR A 64 17.82 -5.79 -1.55
N THR A 65 18.43 -6.77 -0.88
CA THR A 65 17.74 -7.70 0.03
C THR A 65 18.09 -7.47 1.51
N LYS A 66 18.68 -6.31 1.82
CA LYS A 66 19.19 -6.00 3.16
C LYS A 66 18.10 -5.31 3.98
N THR A 67 17.81 -5.84 5.16
CA THR A 67 16.94 -5.20 6.16
C THR A 67 17.36 -3.74 6.39
N ARG A 68 16.39 -2.84 6.46
CA ARG A 68 16.62 -1.41 6.70
C ARG A 68 15.99 -1.02 8.03
N PRO A 69 16.77 -0.70 9.08
CA PRO A 69 16.24 -0.19 10.34
C PRO A 69 15.84 1.30 10.24
N TYR A 70 15.92 1.90 9.06
CA TYR A 70 15.60 3.30 8.76
C TYR A 70 14.94 3.38 7.37
N ARG A 71 14.21 4.48 7.11
CA ARG A 71 13.56 4.69 5.80
C ARG A 71 14.59 4.79 4.67
N VAL A 72 14.31 4.11 3.57
CA VAL A 72 15.04 4.19 2.30
C VAL A 72 14.03 4.36 1.18
N MET A 73 14.34 5.25 0.23
CA MET A 73 13.47 5.48 -0.93
C MET A 73 13.51 4.28 -1.89
N ALA A 74 12.34 3.84 -2.32
CA ALA A 74 12.19 2.88 -3.41
C ALA A 74 12.61 3.54 -4.74
N LYS A 75 13.26 2.79 -5.64
CA LYS A 75 13.85 3.36 -6.86
C LYS A 75 12.99 3.07 -8.08
N GLY A 76 12.98 3.99 -9.04
CA GLY A 76 12.38 3.76 -10.36
C GLY A 76 10.85 3.87 -10.40
N LEU A 77 10.23 4.40 -9.34
CA LEU A 77 8.81 4.74 -9.35
C LEU A 77 8.58 6.13 -9.97
N PRO A 78 7.46 6.33 -10.69
CA PRO A 78 6.98 7.67 -11.07
C PRO A 78 6.34 8.37 -9.87
N PHE A 79 5.60 9.45 -10.11
CA PHE A 79 4.80 10.09 -9.06
C PHE A 79 3.68 9.15 -8.59
N ILE A 80 3.75 8.72 -7.33
CA ILE A 80 2.79 7.80 -6.71
C ILE A 80 1.70 8.56 -5.95
N THR A 81 0.49 8.06 -6.02
CA THR A 81 -0.69 8.62 -5.32
C THR A 81 -1.20 7.74 -4.20
N GLN A 82 -0.97 6.42 -4.28
CA GLN A 82 -1.43 5.45 -3.29
C GLN A 82 -0.42 4.33 -3.11
N ILE A 83 -0.38 3.76 -1.92
CA ILE A 83 0.47 2.63 -1.57
C ILE A 83 -0.34 1.57 -0.84
N ALA A 84 0.03 0.31 -1.02
CA ALA A 84 -0.46 -0.81 -0.23
C ALA A 84 0.69 -1.79 0.06
N ALA A 85 0.58 -2.54 1.14
CA ALA A 85 1.58 -3.52 1.53
C ALA A 85 0.90 -4.86 1.81
N GLY A 86 1.44 -5.93 1.22
CA GLY A 86 1.06 -7.30 1.57
C GLY A 86 1.98 -7.84 2.67
N GLY A 87 1.95 -9.16 2.89
CA GLY A 87 2.80 -9.81 3.89
C GLY A 87 4.31 -9.54 3.68
N MET A 88 4.79 -9.73 2.46
CA MET A 88 6.19 -9.45 2.05
C MET A 88 6.29 -8.88 0.64
N SER A 89 5.20 -8.31 0.13
CA SER A 89 5.10 -7.64 -1.17
C SER A 89 4.63 -6.21 -0.97
N SER A 90 4.81 -5.38 -1.99
CA SER A 90 4.58 -3.94 -1.92
C SER A 90 4.03 -3.43 -3.23
N PHE A 91 3.14 -2.47 -3.13
CA PHE A 91 2.32 -2.01 -4.24
C PHE A 91 2.16 -0.50 -4.21
N ALA A 92 2.04 0.10 -5.39
CA ALA A 92 1.79 1.51 -5.56
C ALA A 92 0.90 1.77 -6.78
N ILE A 93 0.11 2.85 -6.73
CA ILE A 93 -0.69 3.33 -7.86
C ILE A 93 -0.18 4.73 -8.26
N ASP A 94 0.16 4.90 -9.53
CA ASP A 94 0.56 6.20 -10.07
C ASP A 94 -0.64 7.08 -10.48
N GLN A 95 -0.39 8.31 -10.94
CA GLN A 95 -1.44 9.26 -11.31
C GLN A 95 -2.30 8.82 -12.50
N GLU A 96 -1.86 7.83 -13.26
CA GLU A 96 -2.56 7.30 -14.44
C GLU A 96 -3.36 6.03 -14.11
N GLY A 97 -3.37 5.61 -12.84
CA GLY A 97 -4.03 4.39 -12.41
C GLY A 97 -3.29 3.12 -12.82
N ASN A 98 -1.97 3.22 -13.10
CA ASN A 98 -1.14 2.03 -13.31
C ASN A 98 -0.66 1.48 -11.96
N VAL A 99 -0.50 0.16 -11.88
CA VAL A 99 -0.01 -0.52 -10.69
C VAL A 99 1.47 -0.87 -10.83
N TRP A 100 2.22 -0.55 -9.78
CA TRP A 100 3.62 -0.90 -9.60
C TRP A 100 3.76 -1.87 -8.44
N THR A 101 4.63 -2.86 -8.57
CA THR A 101 4.75 -3.98 -7.64
C THR A 101 6.20 -4.39 -7.41
N TRP A 102 6.53 -4.82 -6.19
CA TRP A 102 7.83 -5.39 -5.83
C TRP A 102 7.76 -6.24 -4.56
N GLY A 103 8.83 -6.97 -4.26
CA GLY A 103 8.95 -7.86 -3.11
C GLY A 103 8.80 -9.34 -3.45
N ASN A 104 8.21 -10.08 -2.51
CA ASN A 104 7.96 -11.52 -2.65
C ASN A 104 6.90 -11.80 -3.73
N ASN A 105 7.15 -12.82 -4.56
CA ASN A 105 6.25 -13.25 -5.62
C ASN A 105 6.04 -14.78 -5.68
N SER A 106 6.30 -15.52 -4.59
CA SER A 106 6.25 -17.00 -4.67
C SER A 106 4.88 -17.55 -5.08
N GLU A 107 3.82 -16.79 -4.83
CA GLU A 107 2.43 -17.13 -5.14
C GLU A 107 1.87 -16.34 -6.32
N GLY A 108 2.71 -15.59 -7.05
CA GLY A 108 2.25 -14.72 -8.13
C GLY A 108 1.55 -13.44 -7.65
N GLN A 109 1.70 -13.07 -6.37
CA GLN A 109 1.04 -11.91 -5.78
C GLN A 109 1.49 -10.56 -6.38
N LEU A 110 2.58 -10.52 -7.14
CA LEU A 110 2.96 -9.32 -7.88
C LEU A 110 2.11 -9.14 -9.16
N GLY A 111 1.43 -10.17 -9.66
CA GLY A 111 0.49 -10.03 -10.78
C GLY A 111 1.17 -9.83 -12.16
N ASP A 112 2.49 -10.02 -12.25
CA ASP A 112 3.27 -9.80 -13.48
C ASP A 112 3.34 -11.04 -14.40
N GLY A 113 2.50 -12.04 -14.15
CA GLY A 113 2.48 -13.31 -14.87
C GLY A 113 3.61 -14.27 -14.48
N THR A 114 4.42 -13.92 -13.47
CA THR A 114 5.53 -14.74 -12.99
C THR A 114 5.39 -15.10 -11.52
N THR A 115 6.32 -15.90 -11.01
CA THR A 115 6.50 -16.18 -9.58
C THR A 115 7.89 -15.76 -9.08
N ASN A 116 8.54 -14.83 -9.78
CA ASN A 116 9.87 -14.35 -9.44
C ASN A 116 9.80 -13.10 -8.58
N ASN A 117 10.55 -13.09 -7.46
CA ASN A 117 10.68 -11.91 -6.62
C ASN A 117 11.24 -10.72 -7.41
N ARG A 118 10.83 -9.50 -7.03
CA ARG A 118 11.30 -8.26 -7.65
C ARG A 118 11.91 -7.36 -6.59
N PHE A 119 13.19 -7.02 -6.73
CA PHE A 119 13.90 -6.16 -5.77
C PHE A 119 13.77 -4.67 -6.09
N LEU A 120 13.24 -4.36 -7.26
CA LEU A 120 12.88 -3.02 -7.72
C LEU A 120 11.40 -3.03 -8.13
N PRO A 121 10.69 -1.92 -7.93
CA PRO A 121 9.39 -1.68 -8.51
C PRO A 121 9.34 -1.98 -10.01
N ALA A 122 8.30 -2.69 -10.42
CA ALA A 122 7.98 -2.96 -11.82
C ALA A 122 6.50 -2.69 -12.07
N LYS A 123 6.16 -2.14 -13.23
CA LYS A 123 4.78 -1.92 -13.66
C LYS A 123 4.15 -3.26 -14.06
N ILE A 124 2.88 -3.46 -13.71
CA ILE A 124 2.07 -4.57 -14.23
C ILE A 124 1.57 -4.17 -15.62
N GLU A 125 2.12 -4.79 -16.67
CA GLU A 125 1.76 -4.46 -18.05
C GLU A 125 0.31 -4.84 -18.37
N GLY A 126 -0.41 -3.94 -19.05
CA GLY A 126 -1.81 -4.15 -19.43
C GLY A 126 -2.85 -3.90 -18.32
N LEU A 127 -2.42 -3.63 -17.08
CA LEU A 127 -3.30 -3.22 -15.99
C LEU A 127 -3.35 -1.69 -15.88
N SER A 128 -4.54 -1.11 -16.02
CA SER A 128 -4.78 0.34 -15.96
C SER A 128 -6.17 0.65 -15.43
N GLY A 129 -6.42 1.92 -15.09
CA GLY A 129 -7.69 2.38 -14.54
C GLY A 129 -7.94 1.94 -13.10
N ILE A 130 -6.88 1.56 -12.36
CA ILE A 130 -7.01 1.13 -10.96
C ILE A 130 -7.14 2.33 -10.04
N THR A 131 -8.19 2.34 -9.23
CA THR A 131 -8.53 3.42 -8.30
C THR A 131 -8.25 3.05 -6.85
N SER A 132 -8.26 1.76 -6.52
CA SER A 132 -7.93 1.26 -5.18
C SER A 132 -7.25 -0.11 -5.27
N LEU A 133 -6.37 -0.40 -4.32
CA LEU A 133 -5.67 -1.66 -4.21
C LEU A 133 -5.49 -2.02 -2.74
N SER A 134 -5.80 -3.27 -2.40
CA SER A 134 -5.62 -3.82 -1.06
C SER A 134 -4.95 -5.18 -1.16
N ALA A 135 -4.03 -5.48 -0.25
CA ALA A 135 -3.25 -6.70 -0.27
C ALA A 135 -3.41 -7.45 1.05
N GLY A 136 -3.66 -8.76 0.95
CA GLY A 136 -3.58 -9.67 2.09
C GLY A 136 -2.16 -10.21 2.29
N GLN A 137 -2.04 -11.42 2.82
CA GLN A 137 -0.73 -12.04 3.02
C GLN A 137 0.00 -12.28 1.69
N SER A 138 -0.68 -12.92 0.74
CA SER A 138 -0.14 -13.32 -0.58
C SER A 138 -1.19 -13.25 -1.70
N HIS A 139 -2.26 -12.47 -1.51
CA HIS A 139 -3.26 -12.16 -2.53
C HIS A 139 -3.51 -10.67 -2.57
N VAL A 140 -4.05 -10.20 -3.69
CA VAL A 140 -4.31 -8.78 -3.94
C VAL A 140 -5.70 -8.62 -4.50
N LEU A 141 -6.36 -7.55 -4.10
CA LEU A 141 -7.62 -7.05 -4.63
C LEU A 141 -7.37 -5.68 -5.26
N ALA A 142 -8.02 -5.39 -6.38
CA ALA A 142 -7.99 -4.06 -6.98
C ALA A 142 -9.37 -3.68 -7.51
N ILE A 143 -9.71 -2.40 -7.40
CA ILE A 143 -10.93 -1.81 -7.96
C ILE A 143 -10.53 -0.97 -9.19
N LYS A 144 -11.29 -1.13 -10.28
CA LYS A 144 -11.24 -0.23 -11.44
C LYS A 144 -12.18 0.95 -11.28
N ASP A 145 -11.94 2.01 -12.06
CA ASP A 145 -12.81 3.18 -12.15
C ASP A 145 -14.28 2.89 -12.51
N ASP A 146 -14.54 1.79 -13.22
CA ASP A 146 -15.88 1.29 -13.54
C ASP A 146 -16.53 0.43 -12.43
N GLY A 147 -15.85 0.25 -11.29
CA GLY A 147 -16.31 -0.58 -10.17
C GLY A 147 -16.06 -2.08 -10.33
N THR A 148 -15.39 -2.51 -11.41
CA THR A 148 -14.94 -3.90 -11.59
C THR A 148 -13.88 -4.24 -10.56
N VAL A 149 -13.98 -5.43 -9.95
CA VAL A 149 -12.97 -5.94 -9.02
C VAL A 149 -12.11 -7.00 -9.68
N LEU A 150 -10.81 -6.89 -9.49
CA LEU A 150 -9.84 -7.90 -9.87
C LEU A 150 -9.18 -8.50 -8.63
N SER A 151 -8.77 -9.76 -8.72
CA SER A 151 -7.92 -10.40 -7.73
C SER A 151 -6.86 -11.29 -8.39
N TRP A 152 -5.76 -11.49 -7.67
CA TRP A 152 -4.65 -12.37 -8.08
C TRP A 152 -3.79 -12.77 -6.86
N GLY A 153 -2.87 -13.70 -7.07
CA GLY A 153 -2.02 -14.30 -6.04
C GLY A 153 -2.51 -15.68 -5.60
N THR A 154 -2.39 -15.99 -4.31
CA THR A 154 -2.78 -17.30 -3.76
C THR A 154 -4.29 -17.49 -3.71
N ASN A 155 -4.76 -18.73 -3.90
CA ASN A 155 -6.19 -19.08 -3.78
C ASN A 155 -6.46 -20.35 -2.95
N SER A 156 -5.51 -20.79 -2.10
CA SER A 156 -5.63 -22.05 -1.35
C SER A 156 -6.90 -22.17 -0.51
N SER A 157 -7.41 -21.03 -0.03
CA SER A 157 -8.61 -20.93 0.82
C SER A 157 -9.74 -20.15 0.12
N GLY A 158 -9.68 -19.97 -1.20
CA GLY A 158 -10.72 -19.25 -1.94
C GLY A 158 -10.65 -17.72 -1.89
N MET A 159 -9.53 -17.14 -1.43
CA MET A 159 -9.29 -15.70 -1.24
C MET A 159 -9.47 -14.84 -2.50
N LEU A 160 -9.41 -15.43 -3.70
CA LEU A 160 -9.60 -14.72 -4.96
C LEU A 160 -11.08 -14.50 -5.30
N GLY A 161 -12.00 -15.24 -4.69
CA GLY A 161 -13.44 -15.03 -4.87
C GLY A 161 -14.03 -15.65 -6.14
N TYR A 162 -13.28 -16.55 -6.78
CA TYR A 162 -13.76 -17.38 -7.87
C TYR A 162 -13.02 -18.74 -7.87
N ASP A 163 -13.58 -19.70 -8.59
CA ASP A 163 -13.03 -21.06 -8.65
C ASP A 163 -11.78 -21.12 -9.54
N THR A 164 -10.65 -21.50 -8.95
CA THR A 164 -9.39 -21.80 -9.63
C THR A 164 -8.93 -23.25 -9.39
N GLY A 165 -9.76 -24.08 -8.74
CA GLY A 165 -9.32 -25.36 -8.19
C GLY A 165 -8.28 -25.21 -7.06
N GLY A 166 -8.25 -24.06 -6.38
CA GLY A 166 -7.29 -23.73 -5.32
C GLY A 166 -5.90 -23.28 -5.81
N ASN A 167 -5.70 -23.19 -7.13
CA ASN A 167 -4.43 -22.78 -7.71
C ASN A 167 -4.19 -21.27 -7.59
N CYS A 168 -2.91 -20.89 -7.44
CA CYS A 168 -2.48 -19.49 -7.51
C CYS A 168 -2.69 -18.92 -8.92
N VAL A 169 -2.99 -17.63 -9.00
CA VAL A 169 -3.23 -16.92 -10.26
C VAL A 169 -2.26 -15.74 -10.34
N PRO A 170 -1.20 -15.80 -11.18
CA PRO A 170 -0.15 -14.79 -11.20
C PRO A 170 -0.49 -13.54 -12.03
N THR A 171 -1.75 -13.36 -12.42
CA THR A 171 -2.21 -12.25 -13.26
C THR A 171 -3.53 -11.67 -12.74
N PRO A 172 -3.70 -10.35 -12.72
CA PRO A 172 -4.97 -9.71 -12.37
C PRO A 172 -6.14 -10.30 -13.16
N THR A 173 -7.13 -10.84 -12.45
CA THR A 173 -8.29 -11.52 -13.04
C THR A 173 -9.56 -10.98 -12.43
N VAL A 174 -10.58 -10.73 -13.24
CA VAL A 174 -11.88 -10.22 -12.78
C VAL A 174 -12.57 -11.24 -11.88
N ILE A 175 -13.16 -10.78 -10.76
CA ILE A 175 -14.05 -11.58 -9.92
C ILE A 175 -15.45 -11.58 -10.56
N PRO A 176 -15.91 -12.68 -11.20
CA PRO A 176 -17.09 -12.62 -12.07
C PRO A 176 -18.41 -12.37 -11.33
N SER A 177 -18.47 -12.71 -10.05
CA SER A 177 -19.67 -12.60 -9.20
C SER A 177 -19.75 -11.31 -8.40
N LEU A 178 -18.85 -10.34 -8.65
CA LEU A 178 -18.76 -9.12 -7.87
C LEU A 178 -18.65 -7.88 -8.77
N SER A 179 -19.61 -6.96 -8.61
CA SER A 179 -19.67 -5.68 -9.32
C SER A 179 -20.07 -4.55 -8.38
N ASP A 180 -19.93 -3.32 -8.86
CA ASP A 180 -20.37 -2.11 -8.15
C ASP A 180 -19.72 -1.97 -6.77
N VAL A 181 -18.43 -2.29 -6.67
CA VAL A 181 -17.68 -2.22 -5.42
C VAL A 181 -17.10 -0.83 -5.22
N SER A 182 -17.32 -0.30 -4.01
CA SER A 182 -16.82 1.01 -3.58
C SER A 182 -15.53 0.91 -2.76
N ASP A 183 -15.33 -0.21 -2.06
CA ASP A 183 -14.17 -0.37 -1.18
C ASP A 183 -13.82 -1.85 -0.96
N ILE A 184 -12.56 -2.13 -0.67
CA ILE A 184 -11.99 -3.49 -0.54
C ILE A 184 -11.00 -3.57 0.63
N SER A 185 -10.93 -4.72 1.29
CA SER A 185 -9.89 -5.04 2.27
C SER A 185 -9.40 -6.47 2.11
N GLY A 186 -8.07 -6.64 2.03
CA GLY A 186 -7.39 -7.92 2.07
C GLY A 186 -6.97 -8.25 3.49
N GLY A 187 -7.61 -9.24 4.10
CA GLY A 187 -7.16 -9.83 5.35
C GLY A 187 -5.98 -10.79 5.14
N LEU A 188 -5.50 -11.43 6.22
CA LEU A 188 -4.39 -12.39 6.11
C LEU A 188 -4.70 -13.51 5.12
N TYR A 189 -5.87 -14.15 5.27
CA TYR A 189 -6.31 -15.28 4.45
C TYR A 189 -7.76 -15.14 3.96
N TYR A 190 -8.29 -13.92 3.98
CA TYR A 190 -9.64 -13.61 3.53
C TYR A 190 -9.67 -12.27 2.81
N SER A 191 -10.82 -11.99 2.22
CA SER A 191 -11.08 -10.80 1.43
C SER A 191 -12.46 -10.27 1.81
N ALA A 192 -12.60 -8.95 1.78
CA ALA A 192 -13.85 -8.28 2.03
C ALA A 192 -14.05 -7.09 1.08
N ALA A 193 -15.30 -6.75 0.82
CA ALA A 193 -15.70 -5.65 -0.04
C ALA A 193 -16.96 -4.96 0.48
N ILE A 194 -17.09 -3.68 0.18
CA ILE A 194 -18.33 -2.91 0.32
C ILE A 194 -18.82 -2.53 -1.07
N LYS A 195 -20.05 -2.92 -1.40
CA LYS A 195 -20.71 -2.47 -2.62
C LYS A 195 -21.25 -1.05 -2.48
N ASN A 196 -21.48 -0.38 -3.61
CA ASN A 196 -22.05 0.98 -3.70
C ASN A 196 -23.44 1.09 -3.04
N ASP A 197 -24.17 -0.03 -2.92
CA ASP A 197 -25.44 -0.14 -2.19
C ASP A 197 -25.26 -0.19 -0.65
N GLY A 198 -24.02 -0.16 -0.15
CA GLY A 198 -23.67 -0.18 1.27
C GLY A 198 -23.64 -1.57 1.91
N THR A 199 -23.78 -2.65 1.12
CA THR A 199 -23.72 -4.03 1.62
C THR A 199 -22.29 -4.53 1.79
N ALA A 200 -22.05 -5.34 2.82
CA ALA A 200 -20.77 -6.02 3.07
C ALA A 200 -20.74 -7.41 2.44
N TRP A 201 -19.58 -7.76 1.88
CA TRP A 201 -19.31 -9.06 1.27
C TRP A 201 -17.96 -9.58 1.75
N ALA A 202 -17.87 -10.87 2.03
CA ALA A 202 -16.63 -11.52 2.48
C ALA A 202 -16.44 -12.90 1.84
N TRP A 203 -15.19 -13.29 1.63
CA TRP A 203 -14.80 -14.61 1.11
C TRP A 203 -13.37 -14.97 1.51
N GLY A 204 -12.98 -16.23 1.32
CA GLY A 204 -11.70 -16.79 1.73
C GLY A 204 -11.83 -17.73 2.94
N GLU A 205 -10.76 -17.77 3.74
CA GLU A 205 -10.68 -18.58 4.96
C GLU A 205 -11.72 -18.15 6.00
N ASN A 206 -12.39 -19.12 6.61
CA ASN A 206 -13.42 -18.88 7.61
C ASN A 206 -13.30 -19.77 8.85
N ILE A 207 -12.14 -20.41 9.07
CA ILE A 207 -11.94 -21.35 10.20
C ILE A 207 -12.21 -20.74 11.58
N CYS A 208 -12.11 -19.41 11.70
CA CYS A 208 -12.39 -18.65 12.93
C CYS A 208 -13.68 -17.82 12.87
N GLY A 209 -14.52 -17.98 11.84
CA GLY A 209 -15.70 -17.13 11.63
C GLY A 209 -15.38 -15.74 11.10
N GLN A 210 -14.23 -15.58 10.41
CA GLN A 210 -13.71 -14.31 9.89
C GLN A 210 -14.69 -13.64 8.91
N LEU A 211 -15.54 -14.42 8.23
CA LEU A 211 -16.46 -13.92 7.22
C LEU A 211 -17.78 -13.37 7.79
N GLY A 212 -18.09 -13.65 9.06
CA GLY A 212 -19.30 -13.12 9.71
C GLY A 212 -20.62 -13.66 9.16
N ASP A 213 -20.60 -14.73 8.35
CA ASP A 213 -21.79 -15.32 7.71
C ASP A 213 -22.54 -16.34 8.59
N GLY A 214 -22.20 -16.41 9.88
CA GLY A 214 -22.74 -17.38 10.83
C GLY A 214 -22.17 -18.79 10.69
N THR A 215 -21.15 -18.99 9.86
CA THR A 215 -20.49 -20.29 9.66
C THR A 215 -18.99 -20.23 10.00
N THR A 216 -18.35 -21.39 9.97
CA THR A 216 -16.87 -21.52 10.05
C THR A 216 -16.32 -22.29 8.85
N THR A 217 -16.98 -22.15 7.70
CA THR A 217 -16.62 -22.85 6.46
C THR A 217 -16.15 -21.83 5.44
N ASP A 218 -14.99 -22.10 4.85
CA ASP A 218 -14.38 -21.25 3.83
C ASP A 218 -15.35 -21.00 2.68
N LYS A 219 -15.26 -19.80 2.10
CA LYS A 219 -16.06 -19.40 0.93
C LYS A 219 -15.15 -19.06 -0.21
N ASN A 220 -15.27 -19.78 -1.32
CA ASN A 220 -14.51 -19.52 -2.54
C ASN A 220 -15.14 -18.47 -3.46
N ILE A 221 -16.28 -17.90 -3.06
CA ILE A 221 -16.98 -16.82 -3.75
C ILE A 221 -17.41 -15.75 -2.75
N PRO A 222 -17.48 -14.46 -3.16
CA PRO A 222 -18.07 -13.39 -2.39
C PRO A 222 -19.44 -13.81 -1.84
N THR A 223 -19.58 -13.76 -0.53
CA THR A 223 -20.82 -14.05 0.19
C THR A 223 -21.21 -12.82 0.98
N GLN A 224 -22.48 -12.40 0.89
CA GLN A 224 -22.97 -11.25 1.62
C GLN A 224 -22.95 -11.52 3.13
N VAL A 225 -22.50 -10.53 3.91
CA VAL A 225 -22.57 -10.54 5.37
C VAL A 225 -23.88 -9.88 5.78
N GLU A 226 -24.84 -10.71 6.21
CA GLU A 226 -26.18 -10.26 6.55
C GLU A 226 -26.20 -9.31 7.75
N GLY A 227 -27.10 -8.33 7.71
CA GLY A 227 -27.30 -7.37 8.80
C GLY A 227 -26.32 -6.18 8.83
N LEU A 228 -25.39 -6.08 7.87
CA LEU A 228 -24.54 -4.91 7.68
C LEU A 228 -25.02 -4.11 6.45
N THR A 229 -25.54 -2.90 6.70
CA THR A 229 -26.00 -1.97 5.66
C THR A 229 -25.41 -0.59 5.84
N ASP A 230 -25.53 0.25 4.82
CA ASP A 230 -25.13 1.67 4.83
C ASP A 230 -23.64 1.92 5.09
N LEU A 231 -22.80 0.92 4.82
CA LEU A 231 -21.36 1.02 4.96
C LEU A 231 -20.76 1.98 3.92
N LYS A 232 -19.68 2.66 4.31
CA LYS A 232 -18.97 3.65 3.47
C LYS A 232 -17.50 3.37 3.28
N LYS A 233 -16.90 2.58 4.18
CA LYS A 233 -15.48 2.29 4.16
C LYS A 233 -15.17 1.00 4.92
N ILE A 234 -14.16 0.27 4.47
CA ILE A 234 -13.51 -0.85 5.15
C ILE A 234 -12.00 -0.55 5.25
N GLU A 235 -11.40 -0.85 6.39
CA GLU A 235 -9.95 -0.70 6.63
C GLU A 235 -9.37 -2.03 7.10
#